data_AF-A0A1M6EK30-F1
#
_entry.id   AF-A0A1M6EK30-F1
#
_cell.length_a   1.000
_cell.length_b   1.000
_cell.length_c   1.000
_cell.angle_alpha   90.00
_cell.angle_beta   90.00
_cell.angle_gamma   90.00
#
_symmetry.space_group_name_H-M   'P 1'
#
loop_
_entity.id
_entity.type
_entity.pdbx_description
1 polymer ?
#
loop_
_entity_poly.entity_id
_entity_poly.type
_entity_poly.pdbx_seq_one_letter_code
_entity_poly.pdbx_strand_id
1 'polypeptide(L)' 'MNKLDLLYDALTDKLWSQHFYNEQVLMTVNPVARDLFTRLRDEEGQHVLALRSEIIAMEANPLPPNRIMSGLEKRLRFRL' A
#
# COMPACT_ATOMS: atom_id res chain seq x y z
N MET A 1 -7.01 2.15 -16.75
CA MET A 1 -6.20 1.83 -15.56
C MET A 1 -7.12 1.34 -14.47
N ASN A 2 -6.80 0.19 -13.87
CA ASN A 2 -7.49 -0.30 -12.68
C ASN A 2 -7.01 0.51 -11.46
N LYS A 3 -7.82 0.58 -10.39
CA LYS A 3 -7.44 1.23 -9.14
C LYS A 3 -6.16 0.60 -8.56
N LEU A 4 -6.02 -0.72 -8.68
CA LEU A 4 -4.84 -1.44 -8.22
C LEU A 4 -3.57 -1.03 -8.99
N ASP A 5 -3.66 -0.89 -10.31
CA ASP A 5 -2.53 -0.44 -11.14
C ASP A 5 -2.06 0.96 -10.72
N LEU A 6 -3.00 1.88 -10.49
CA LEU A 6 -2.70 3.23 -10.00
C LEU A 6 -1.98 3.24 -8.64
N LEU A 7 -2.36 2.32 -7.74
CA LEU A 7 -1.69 2.18 -6.45
C LEU A 7 -0.27 1.63 -6.59
N TYR A 8 -0.04 0.71 -7.52
CA TYR A 8 1.29 0.19 -7.84
C TYR A 8 2.20 1.25 -8.49
N ASP A 9 1.65 2.07 -9.39
CA ASP A 9 2.38 3.18 -9.99
C ASP A 9 2.77 4.21 -8.92
N ALA A 10 1.81 4.62 -8.08
CA ALA A 10 2.08 5.53 -6.96
C ALA A 10 3.09 4.96 -5.96
N LEU A 11 3.02 3.65 -5.67
CA LEU A 11 4.00 2.99 -4.81
C LEU A 11 5.40 3.05 -5.41
N THR A 12 5.53 2.83 -6.71
CA THR A 12 6.81 2.88 -7.43
C THR A 12 7.40 4.28 -7.38
N ASP A 13 6.61 5.32 -7.65
CA ASP A 13 7.06 6.71 -7.56
C ASP A 13 7.54 7.09 -6.15
N LYS A 14 6.84 6.59 -5.13
CA LYS A 14 7.18 6.84 -3.73
C LYS A 14 8.48 6.14 -3.32
N LEU A 15 8.73 4.93 -3.81
CA LEU A 15 10.00 4.22 -3.62
C LEU A 15 11.16 4.96 -4.29
N TRP A 16 10.96 5.48 -5.50
CA TRP A 16 11.97 6.31 -6.18
C TRP A 16 12.26 7.60 -5.42
N SER A 17 11.22 8.27 -4.92
CA SER A 17 11.36 9.49 -4.11
C SER A 17 12.15 9.21 -2.83
N GLN A 18 11.82 8.11 -2.12
CA GLN A 18 12.56 7.70 -0.93
C GLN A 18 14.04 7.41 -1.25
N HIS A 19 14.32 6.72 -2.35
CA HIS A 19 15.68 6.44 -2.78
C HIS A 19 16.46 7.73 -3.06
N PHE A 20 15.87 8.65 -3.81
CA PHE A 20 16.44 9.97 -4.10
C PHE A 20 16.79 10.72 -2.81
N TYR A 21 15.85 10.84 -1.87
CA TYR A 21 16.11 11.54 -0.61
C TYR A 21 17.22 10.87 0.20
N ASN A 22 17.28 9.53 0.20
CA ASN A 22 18.34 8.82 0.89
C ASN A 22 19.72 9.08 0.26
N GLU A 23 19.82 9.15 -1.07
CA GLU A 23 21.06 9.56 -1.74
C GLU A 23 21.45 11.00 -1.39
N GLN A 24 20.48 11.93 -1.38
CA GLN A 24 20.74 13.32 -1.01
C GLN A 24 21.22 13.45 0.44
N VAL A 25 20.70 12.65 1.38
CA VAL A 25 21.18 12.62 2.77
C VAL A 25 22.67 12.25 2.84
N LEU A 26 23.11 11.29 2.01
CA LEU A 26 24.50 10.84 1.98
C LEU A 26 25.44 11.88 1.34
N MET A 27 24.99 12.54 0.28
CA MET A 27 25.81 13.51 -0.47
C MET A 27 25.83 14.90 0.15
N THR A 28 24.80 15.28 0.90
CA THR A 28 24.66 16.64 1.43
C THR A 28 25.55 16.87 2.64
N VAL A 29 26.48 17.81 2.53
CA VAL A 29 27.37 18.23 3.64
C VAL A 29 26.67 19.16 4.63
N ASN A 30 25.79 20.04 4.14
CA ASN A 30 25.07 21.00 4.98
C ASN A 30 24.12 20.27 5.95
N PRO A 31 24.27 20.42 7.28
CA PRO A 31 23.48 19.68 8.26
C PRO A 31 21.99 20.02 8.22
N VAL A 32 21.62 21.27 7.91
CA VAL A 32 20.21 21.70 7.83
C VAL A 32 19.52 21.08 6.62
N ALA A 33 20.20 21.07 5.47
CA ALA A 33 19.66 20.42 4.27
C ALA A 33 19.60 18.89 4.44
N ARG A 34 20.58 18.29 5.13
CA ARG A 34 20.56 16.86 5.45
C ARG A 34 19.39 16.48 6.36
N ASP A 35 19.10 17.29 7.37
CA ASP A 35 17.92 17.09 8.23
C ASP A 35 16.62 17.16 7.42
N LEU A 36 16.49 18.15 6.53
CA LEU A 36 15.34 18.28 5.64
C LEU A 36 15.14 17.01 4.79
N PHE A 37 16.18 16.53 4.10
CA PHE A 37 16.08 15.31 3.29
C PHE A 37 15.81 14.06 4.13
N THR A 38 16.31 14.01 5.37
CA THR A 38 16.00 12.92 6.29
C THR A 38 14.51 12.89 6.63
N ARG A 39 13.92 14.05 6.96
CA ARG A 39 12.48 14.15 7.23
C ARG A 39 11.63 13.78 6.02
N LEU A 40 11.98 14.28 4.84
CA LEU A 40 11.28 13.94 3.59
C LEU A 40 11.34 12.44 3.27
N ARG A 41 12.52 11.80 3.46
CA ARG A 41 12.67 10.35 3.30
C ARG A 41 11.75 9.58 4.24
N ASP A 42 11.69 10.01 5.51
CA ASP A 42 10.90 9.34 6.54
C ASP A 42 9.39 9.50 6.29
N GLU A 43 8.95 10.68 5.85
CA GLU A 43 7.57 10.93 5.38
C GLU A 43 7.21 10.02 4.20
N GLU A 44 8.07 9.88 3.19
CA GLU A 44 7.82 8.95 2.09
C GLU A 44 7.78 7.49 2.56
N GLY A 45 8.56 7.13 3.58
CA GLY A 45 8.45 5.82 4.23
C GLY A 45 7.07 5.54 4.80
N GLN A 46 6.43 6.54 5.43
CA GLN A 46 5.08 6.41 5.94
C GLN A 46 4.06 6.23 4.79
N HIS A 47 4.21 6.98 3.70
CA HIS A 47 3.35 6.84 2.53
C HIS A 47 3.48 5.46 1.86
N VAL A 48 4.70 4.94 1.73
CA VAL A 48 4.96 3.59 1.20
C VAL A 48 4.26 2.52 2.03
N LEU A 49 4.32 2.64 3.36
CA LEU A 49 3.64 1.70 4.26
C LEU A 49 2.11 1.75 4.06
N ALA A 50 1.53 2.94 4.01
CA ALA A 50 0.09 3.12 3.79
C ALA A 50 -0.35 2.53 2.45
N LEU A 51 0.39 2.79 1.37
CA LEU A 51 0.10 2.25 0.04
C LEU A 51 0.18 0.72 0.00
N ARG A 52 1.21 0.13 0.62
CA ARG A 52 1.35 -1.33 0.71
C ARG A 52 0.19 -1.96 1.48
N SER A 53 -0.22 -1.36 2.59
CA SER A 53 -1.37 -1.84 3.36
C SER A 53 -2.66 -1.83 2.54
N GLU A 54 -2.92 -0.76 1.78
CA GLU A 54 -4.10 -0.67 0.91
C GLU A 54 -4.05 -1.69 -0.23
N ILE A 55 -2.89 -1.86 -0.87
CA ILE A 55 -2.70 -2.87 -1.94
C ILE A 55 -3.00 -4.27 -1.40
N ILE A 56 -2.41 -4.63 -0.24
CA ILE A 56 -2.66 -5.93 0.40
C ILE A 56 -4.15 -6.09 0.74
N ALA A 57 -4.81 -5.06 1.25
CA ALA A 57 -6.23 -5.11 1.58
C ALA A 57 -7.10 -5.34 0.33
N MET A 58 -6.73 -4.75 -0.81
CA MET A 58 -7.41 -4.94 -2.09
C MET A 58 -7.17 -6.34 -2.67
N GLU A 59 -5.94 -6.85 -2.57
CA GLU A 59 -5.58 -8.19 -3.05
C GLU A 59 -6.14 -9.31 -2.18
N ALA A 60 -6.25 -9.08 -0.86
CA ALA A 60 -6.82 -10.03 0.10
C ALA A 60 -8.35 -10.15 0.02
N ASN A 61 -9.04 -9.24 -0.69
CA ASN A 61 -10.48 -9.30 -0.95
C ASN A 61 -10.79 -9.63 -2.44
N PRO A 62 -10.42 -10.82 -2.95
CA PRO A 62 -10.76 -11.21 -4.33
C PRO A 62 -12.23 -11.62 -4.50
N LEU A 63 -13.04 -11.69 -3.44
CA LEU A 63 -14.42 -12.22 -3.50
C LEU A 63 -15.44 -11.32 -2.79
N PRO A 64 -16.55 -10.95 -3.45
CA PRO A 64 -17.66 -10.31 -2.76
C PRO A 64 -18.35 -11.32 -1.83
N PRO A 65 -18.62 -10.97 -0.54
CA PRO A 65 -19.27 -11.87 0.42
C PRO A 65 -20.65 -12.38 -0.03
N ASN A 66 -21.30 -11.67 -0.96
CA ASN A 66 -22.64 -12.01 -1.46
C ASN A 66 -22.73 -13.26 -2.36
N ARG A 67 -21.62 -13.92 -2.74
CA ARG A 67 -21.68 -15.14 -3.58
C ARG A 67 -21.62 -16.46 -2.82
N ILE A 68 -21.13 -16.49 -1.59
CA ILE A 68 -20.85 -17.76 -0.88
C ILE A 68 -22.06 -18.23 -0.04
N MET A 69 -22.92 -17.31 0.41
CA MET A 69 -24.01 -17.62 1.34
C MET A 69 -25.30 -18.14 0.67
N SER A 70 -25.53 -17.91 -0.62
CA SER A 70 -26.80 -18.28 -1.29
C SER A 70 -26.98 -19.78 -1.54
N GLY A 71 -25.94 -20.60 -1.33
CA GLY A 71 -25.97 -22.05 -1.54
C GLY A 71 -26.10 -22.89 -0.27
N LEU A 72 -25.78 -22.35 0.91
CA LEU A 72 -25.74 -23.11 2.17
C LEU A 72 -27.08 -23.19 2.89
N GLU A 73 -27.97 -22.20 2.72
CA GLU A 73 -29.28 -22.19 3.40
C GLU A 73 -30.27 -23.22 2.83
N LYS A 74 -30.08 -23.69 1.59
CA LYS A 74 -31.02 -24.63 0.95
C LYS A 74 -30.91 -26.09 1.42
N ARG A 75 -29.89 -26.46 2.21
CA ARG A 75 -29.66 -27.87 2.60
C ARG A 75 -30.01 -28.24 4.05
N LEU A 76 -30.40 -27.29 4.90
CA LEU A 76 -30.82 -27.59 6.27
C LEU A 76 -32.34 -27.86 6.39
N ARG A 77 -32.84 -28.83 5.61
CA ARG A 77 -34.16 -29.45 5.87
C ARG A 77 -33.98 -30.94 6.13
N PHE A 78 -33.28 -31.30 7.19
CA PHE A 78 -33.45 -32.62 7.79
C PHE A 78 -34.68 -32.55 8.70
N ARG A 79 -35.76 -33.16 8.21
CA ARG A 79 -36.99 -33.45 8.97
C ARG A 79 -36.63 -34.36 10.14
N LEU A 80 -37.01 -33.95 11.35
CA LEU A 80 -37.27 -34.85 12.48
C LEU A 80 -38.64 -35.51 12.27
#